data_AF-A0A841PL76-F1
#
_entry.id   AF-A0A841PL76-F1
#
_cell.length_a   1.000
_cell.length_b   1.000
_cell.length_c   1.000
_cell.angle_alpha   90.00
_cell.angle_beta   90.00
_cell.angle_gamma   90.00
#
_symmetry.space_group_name_H-M   'P 1'
#
loop_
_entity.id
_entity.type
_entity.pdbx_description
1 polymer ?
#
loop_
_entity_poly.entity_id
_entity_poly.type
_entity_poly.pdbx_seq_one_letter_code
_entity_poly.pdbx_strand_id
1 'polypeptide(L)'
;MVVRVERGKGQKDRYVMLSPKLLEILRDYWKVRRPETWLFPGDRARQPITRDAVGKACAKAHDLSRLSKPVTPHSLRHAFAVHLLEAGADVRTIQLLLLGHRSLATTAHYLRIATNKVCTTSSPFELLPRPAPTLPPPAKPQYF
;
A
#
# COMPACT_ATOMS: atom_id res chain seq x y z
N MET A 1 12.09 -11.36 5.21
CA MET A 1 13.16 -10.88 4.31
C MET A 1 12.85 -9.47 3.85
N VAL A 2 13.86 -8.59 3.74
CA VAL A 2 13.68 -7.17 3.40
C VAL A 2 14.69 -6.74 2.34
N VAL A 3 14.31 -5.77 1.50
CA VAL A 3 15.20 -5.08 0.56
C VAL A 3 15.47 -3.67 1.10
N ARG A 4 16.75 -3.29 1.17
CA ARG A 4 17.15 -1.91 1.48
C ARG A 4 17.14 -1.09 0.20
N VAL A 5 16.39 0.01 0.21
CA VAL A 5 16.40 1.02 -0.85
C VAL A 5 17.15 2.23 -0.31
N GLU A 6 18.36 2.43 -0.82
CA GLU A 6 19.24 3.53 -0.42
C GLU A 6 18.92 4.81 -1.21
N ARG A 7 19.06 5.97 -0.53
CA ARG A 7 18.89 7.31 -1.15
C ARG A 7 17.59 7.47 -1.96
N GLY A 8 16.47 7.05 -1.38
CA GLY A 8 15.16 7.31 -1.94
C GLY A 8 14.82 8.81 -1.99
N LYS A 9 13.62 9.15 -2.49
CA LYS A 9 13.09 10.53 -2.44
C LYS A 9 13.21 11.10 -1.03
N GLY A 10 13.97 12.19 -0.89
CA GLY A 10 14.32 12.82 0.39
C GLY A 10 15.63 12.34 1.03
N GLN A 11 16.48 11.58 0.32
CA GLN A 11 17.75 11.01 0.81
C GLN A 11 17.60 10.11 2.06
N LYS A 12 16.44 9.47 2.21
CA LYS A 12 16.21 8.54 3.31
C LYS A 12 16.26 7.11 2.82
N ASP A 13 16.98 6.30 3.57
CA ASP A 13 17.00 4.85 3.39
C ASP A 13 15.70 4.25 3.93
N ARG A 14 15.25 3.17 3.30
CA ARG A 14 14.06 2.44 3.73
C ARG A 14 14.19 0.96 3.46
N TYR A 15 13.54 0.18 4.31
CA TYR A 15 13.40 -1.26 4.13
C TYR A 15 12.02 -1.56 3.55
N VAL A 16 11.99 -2.36 2.50
CA VAL A 16 10.77 -2.81 1.82
C VAL A 16 10.63 -4.31 2.02
N MET A 17 9.40 -4.78 2.28
CA MET A 17 9.10 -6.19 2.44
C MET A 17 9.42 -6.95 1.14
N LEU A 18 10.14 -8.06 1.27
CA LEU A 18 10.44 -8.96 0.16
C LEU A 18 9.66 -10.25 0.35
N SER A 19 8.74 -10.53 -0.58
CA SER A 19 8.03 -11.81 -0.63
C SER A 19 9.00 -12.94 -1.00
N PRO A 20 8.88 -14.14 -0.39
CA PRO A 20 9.73 -15.29 -0.74
C PRO A 20 9.60 -15.68 -2.22
N LYS A 21 8.42 -15.55 -2.83
CA LYS A 21 8.23 -15.77 -4.28
C LYS A 21 9.06 -14.81 -5.14
N LEU A 22 9.15 -13.54 -4.72
CA LEU A 22 9.94 -12.55 -5.44
C LEU A 22 11.45 -12.85 -5.32
N LEU A 23 11.88 -13.36 -4.16
CA LEU A 23 13.27 -13.78 -3.95
C LEU A 23 13.67 -14.93 -4.88
N GLU A 24 12.80 -15.92 -5.09
CA GLU A 24 13.05 -17.03 -6.02
C GLU A 24 13.27 -16.51 -7.45
N ILE A 25 12.38 -15.65 -7.93
CA ILE A 25 12.50 -15.01 -9.25
C ILE A 25 13.80 -14.20 -9.36
N LEU A 26 14.16 -13.44 -8.32
CA LEU A 26 15.41 -12.67 -8.30
C LEU A 26 16.65 -13.57 -8.30
N ARG A 27 16.61 -14.72 -7.62
CA ARG A 27 17.69 -15.70 -7.64
C ARG A 27 17.87 -16.32 -9.01
N ASP A 28 16.78 -16.69 -9.67
CA ASP A 28 16.84 -17.27 -11.01
C ASP A 28 17.34 -16.23 -12.03
N TYR A 29 16.90 -14.97 -11.90
CA TYR A 29 17.47 -13.87 -12.66
C TYR A 29 18.98 -13.70 -12.40
N TRP A 30 19.41 -13.73 -11.14
CA TRP A 30 20.82 -13.58 -10.78
C TRP A 30 21.69 -14.71 -11.35
N LYS A 31 21.22 -15.95 -11.36
CA LYS A 31 21.94 -17.09 -11.97
C LYS A 31 22.22 -16.87 -13.46
N VAL A 32 21.27 -16.26 -14.18
CA VAL A 32 21.37 -16.03 -15.63
C VAL A 32 22.25 -14.83 -15.95
N ARG A 33 22.00 -13.68 -15.31
CA ARG A 33 22.67 -12.43 -15.70
C ARG A 33 23.94 -12.12 -14.90
N ARG A 34 24.11 -12.71 -13.72
CA ARG A 34 25.22 -12.48 -12.77
C ARG A 34 25.67 -11.01 -12.68
N PRO A 35 24.77 -10.10 -12.28
CA PRO A 35 25.13 -8.70 -12.11
C PRO A 35 26.16 -8.52 -10.99
N GLU A 36 27.21 -7.73 -11.24
CA GLU A 36 28.27 -7.44 -10.26
C GLU A 36 27.96 -6.19 -9.41
N THR A 37 27.53 -5.09 -10.04
CA THR A 37 27.39 -3.78 -9.36
C THR A 37 25.92 -3.36 -9.14
N TRP A 38 25.05 -3.59 -10.13
CA TRP A 38 23.65 -3.15 -10.09
C TRP A 38 22.73 -4.35 -10.25
N LEU A 39 21.69 -4.45 -9.42
CA LEU A 39 20.70 -5.53 -9.52
C LEU A 39 20.07 -5.61 -10.92
N PHE A 40 19.87 -4.46 -11.58
CA PHE A 40 19.41 -4.39 -12.97
C PHE A 40 20.39 -3.54 -13.78
N PRO A 41 21.32 -4.17 -14.54
CA PRO A 41 22.24 -3.43 -15.38
C PRO A 41 21.53 -2.91 -16.63
N GLY A 42 21.92 -1.71 -17.05
CA GLY A 42 21.51 -1.10 -18.30
C GLY A 42 22.31 -1.62 -19.49
N ASP A 43 22.13 -0.97 -20.65
CA ASP A 43 22.75 -1.34 -21.92
C ASP A 43 24.27 -1.13 -21.93
N ARG A 44 24.76 -0.21 -21.10
CA ARG A 44 26.20 0.02 -20.87
C ARG A 44 26.66 -0.72 -19.63
N ALA A 45 27.81 -1.39 -19.73
CA ALA A 45 28.45 -2.05 -18.60
C ALA A 45 28.58 -1.10 -17.40
N ARG A 46 28.21 -1.59 -16.21
CA ARG A 46 28.24 -0.86 -14.92
C ARG A 46 27.27 0.32 -14.78
N GLN A 47 26.40 0.58 -15.75
CA GLN A 47 25.34 1.58 -15.60
C GLN A 47 24.04 0.93 -15.09
N PRO A 48 23.27 1.61 -14.23
CA PRO A 48 21.95 1.14 -13.85
C PRO A 48 20.97 1.25 -15.02
N ILE A 49 19.87 0.49 -14.95
CA ILE A 49 18.74 0.66 -15.86
C ILE A 49 18.23 2.11 -15.84
N THR A 50 17.96 2.67 -17.02
CA THR A 50 17.43 4.03 -17.15
C THR A 50 15.93 4.07 -16.87
N ARG A 51 15.42 5.24 -16.49
CA ARG A 51 13.97 5.43 -16.27
C ARG A 51 13.17 5.13 -17.54
N ASP A 52 13.68 5.54 -18.70
CA ASP A 52 13.07 5.26 -20.00
C ASP A 52 13.00 3.77 -20.31
N ALA A 53 14.04 3.00 -19.96
CA ALA A 53 14.01 1.55 -20.14
C ALA A 53 12.91 0.89 -19.29
N VAL A 54 12.71 1.34 -18.04
CA VAL A 54 11.60 0.88 -17.19
C VAL A 54 10.24 1.29 -17.77
N GLY A 55 10.13 2.52 -18.29
CA GLY A 55 8.92 3.00 -18.95
C GLY A 55 8.56 2.18 -20.19
N LYS A 56 9.54 1.92 -21.06
CA LYS A 56 9.38 1.06 -22.25
C LYS A 56 9.00 -0.37 -21.89
N ALA A 57 9.60 -0.94 -20.84
CA ALA A 57 9.23 -2.27 -20.35
C ALA A 57 7.78 -2.30 -19.85
N CYS A 58 7.33 -1.27 -19.13
CA CYS A 58 5.93 -1.15 -18.71
C CYS A 58 4.97 -1.00 -19.90
N ALA A 59 5.33 -0.19 -20.91
CA ALA A 59 4.54 -0.04 -22.12
C ALA A 59 4.43 -1.36 -22.89
N LYS A 60 5.53 -2.09 -23.06
CA LYS A 60 5.51 -3.42 -23.68
C LYS A 60 4.61 -4.39 -22.92
N ALA A 61 4.67 -4.39 -21.60
CA ALA A 61 3.79 -5.22 -20.77
C ALA A 61 2.32 -4.81 -20.90
N HIS A 62 2.05 -3.50 -20.98
CA HIS A 62 0.71 -2.97 -21.22
C HIS A 62 0.13 -3.47 -22.54
N ASP A 63 0.90 -3.34 -23.63
CA ASP A 63 0.47 -3.75 -24.98
C ASP A 63 0.15 -5.26 -25.04
N LEU A 64 0.96 -6.08 -24.36
CA LEU A 64 0.72 -7.52 -24.23
C LEU A 64 -0.52 -7.84 -23.37
N SER A 65 -0.79 -7.02 -22.35
CA SER A 65 -1.90 -7.23 -21.41
C SER A 65 -3.28 -6.85 -21.96
N ARG A 66 -3.33 -6.13 -23.10
CA ARG A 66 -4.58 -5.62 -23.72
C ARG A 66 -5.47 -4.82 -22.75
N LEU A 67 -4.88 -4.19 -21.75
CA LEU A 67 -5.60 -3.36 -20.80
C LEU A 67 -5.94 -2.02 -21.45
N SER A 68 -7.10 -1.47 -21.10
CA SER A 68 -7.56 -0.15 -21.58
C SER A 68 -6.98 1.01 -20.75
N LYS A 69 -6.44 0.73 -19.56
CA LYS A 69 -5.93 1.75 -18.63
C LYS A 69 -4.42 1.91 -18.77
N PRO A 70 -3.89 3.14 -18.77
CA PRO A 70 -2.45 3.37 -18.89
C PRO A 70 -1.70 2.76 -17.70
N VAL A 71 -0.83 1.79 -18.01
CA VAL A 71 0.05 1.16 -17.02
C VAL A 71 1.38 1.91 -17.00
N THR A 72 1.59 2.68 -15.93
CA THR A 72 2.88 3.33 -15.65
C THR A 72 3.49 2.72 -14.39
N PRO A 73 4.81 2.89 -14.15
CA PRO A 73 5.43 2.51 -12.88
C PRO A 73 4.72 3.15 -11.66
N HIS A 74 4.15 4.35 -11.83
CA HIS A 74 3.37 5.00 -10.78
C HIS A 74 2.04 4.29 -10.54
N SER A 75 1.33 3.90 -11.61
CA SER A 75 0.08 3.13 -11.52
C SER A 75 0.29 1.78 -10.82
N LEU A 76 1.39 1.08 -11.12
CA LEU A 76 1.75 -0.19 -10.46
C LEU A 76 2.04 0.02 -8.96
N ARG A 77 2.76 1.10 -8.62
CA ARG A 77 3.00 1.49 -7.23
C ARG A 77 1.69 1.78 -6.49
N HIS A 78 0.76 2.46 -7.16
CA HIS A 78 -0.55 2.79 -6.61
C HIS A 78 -1.38 1.52 -6.34
N ALA A 79 -1.47 0.62 -7.32
CA ALA A 79 -2.19 -0.66 -7.17
C ALA A 79 -1.62 -1.50 -6.02
N PHE A 80 -0.29 -1.57 -5.89
CA PHE A 80 0.35 -2.28 -4.79
C PHE A 80 0.02 -1.67 -3.42
N ALA A 81 -0.06 -0.34 -3.32
CA ALA A 81 -0.46 0.36 -2.11
C ALA A 81 -1.90 0.04 -1.71
N VAL A 82 -2.82 0.11 -2.67
CA VAL A 82 -4.24 -0.15 -2.45
C VAL A 82 -4.45 -1.60 -2.03
N HIS A 83 -3.84 -2.57 -2.70
CA HIS A 83 -3.97 -3.99 -2.31
C HIS A 83 -3.41 -4.28 -0.91
N LEU A 84 -2.29 -3.65 -0.53
CA LEU A 84 -1.77 -3.78 0.83
C LEU A 84 -2.75 -3.20 1.86
N LEU A 85 -3.38 -2.08 1.54
CA LEU A 85 -4.37 -1.44 2.41
C LEU A 85 -5.64 -2.30 2.53
N GLU A 86 -6.12 -2.85 1.42
CA GLU A 86 -7.27 -3.75 1.39
C GLU A 86 -7.05 -5.05 2.15
N ALA A 87 -5.81 -5.54 2.17
CA ALA A 87 -5.35 -6.69 2.96
C ALA A 87 -5.19 -6.38 4.46
N GLY A 88 -5.47 -5.14 4.89
CA GLY A 88 -5.43 -4.73 6.30
C GLY A 88 -4.04 -4.36 6.81
N ALA A 89 -3.08 -4.09 5.92
CA ALA A 89 -1.78 -3.58 6.35
C ALA A 89 -1.94 -2.16 6.92
N ASP A 90 -1.30 -1.90 8.05
CA ASP A 90 -1.33 -0.59 8.72
C ASP A 90 -0.91 0.53 7.76
N VAL A 91 -1.71 1.61 7.73
CA VAL A 91 -1.48 2.82 6.95
C VAL A 91 -0.09 3.41 7.24
N ARG A 92 0.42 3.25 8.47
CA ARG A 92 1.80 3.64 8.83
C ARG A 92 2.85 2.84 8.05
N THR A 93 2.63 1.53 7.90
CA THR A 93 3.49 0.62 7.12
C THR A 93 3.46 0.98 5.65
N ILE A 94 2.29 1.29 5.11
CA ILE A 94 2.11 1.75 3.73
C ILE A 94 2.79 3.10 3.51
N GLN A 95 2.67 4.04 4.45
CA GLN A 95 3.34 5.33 4.39
C GLN A 95 4.87 5.17 4.37
N LEU A 96 5.43 4.30 5.21
CA LEU A 96 6.86 4.00 5.24
C LEU A 96 7.34 3.29 3.96
N LEU A 97 6.52 2.40 3.39
CA LEU A 97 6.87 1.59 2.21
C LEU A 97 6.74 2.36 0.89
N LEU A 98 5.66 3.15 0.74
CA LEU A 98 5.20 3.70 -0.53
C LEU A 98 5.39 5.21 -0.67
N LEU A 99 5.69 5.94 0.40
CA LEU A 99 5.77 7.39 0.34
C LEU A 99 6.94 7.87 1.20
N GLY A 100 8.11 8.04 0.57
CA GLY A 100 9.18 8.88 1.14
C GLY A 100 8.80 10.37 1.21
N HIS A 101 7.51 10.68 1.38
CA HIS A 101 6.94 12.01 1.27
C HIS A 101 6.46 12.50 2.63
N ARG A 102 7.01 13.65 2.98
CA ARG A 102 6.68 14.53 4.10
C ARG A 102 5.20 14.99 4.16
N SER A 103 4.34 14.58 3.22
CA SER A 103 2.97 15.10 3.07
C SER A 103 1.91 14.00 3.17
N LEU A 104 1.08 14.12 4.21
CA LEU A 104 -0.06 13.27 4.53
C LEU A 104 -1.18 13.34 3.47
N ALA A 105 -1.20 14.37 2.61
CA ALA A 105 -2.27 14.59 1.62
C ALA A 105 -2.35 13.45 0.58
N THR A 106 -1.20 12.90 0.17
CA THR A 106 -1.17 11.75 -0.75
C THR A 106 -1.62 10.45 -0.06
N THR A 107 -1.29 10.26 1.22
CA THR A 107 -1.76 9.14 2.05
C THR A 107 -3.26 9.20 2.29
N ALA A 108 -3.81 10.40 2.50
CA ALA A 108 -5.25 10.63 2.69
C ALA A 108 -6.07 10.19 1.46
N HIS A 109 -5.53 10.34 0.25
CA HIS A 109 -6.19 9.86 -0.96
C HIS A 109 -6.34 8.33 -0.98
N TYR A 110 -5.34 7.58 -0.48
CA TYR A 110 -5.42 6.12 -0.35
C TYR A 110 -6.40 5.67 0.74
N LEU A 111 -6.39 6.36 1.89
CA LEU A 111 -7.38 6.15 2.95
C LEU A 111 -8.81 6.29 2.43
N ARG A 112 -9.07 7.30 1.58
CA ARG A 112 -10.40 7.53 0.99
C ARG A 112 -10.89 6.36 0.12
N ILE A 113 -9.97 5.63 -0.52
CA ILE A 113 -10.30 4.45 -1.34
C ILE A 113 -10.60 3.25 -0.44
N ALA A 114 -9.83 3.07 0.64
CA ALA A 114 -10.07 1.99 1.61
C ALA A 114 -11.21 2.26 2.61
N THR A 115 -11.67 3.50 2.76
CA THR A 115 -12.79 3.84 3.63
C THR A 115 -14.13 3.23 3.19
N ASN A 116 -14.20 2.55 2.04
CA ASN A 116 -15.33 1.66 1.72
C ASN A 116 -15.45 0.46 2.69
N LYS A 117 -14.51 0.28 3.64
CA LYS A 117 -14.59 -0.69 4.74
C LYS A 117 -14.80 -0.07 6.14
N VAL A 118 -15.24 1.19 6.27
CA VAL A 118 -15.47 1.84 7.59
C VAL A 118 -16.66 1.24 8.37
N CYS A 119 -17.39 0.28 7.81
CA CYS A 119 -18.50 -0.37 8.50
C CYS A 119 -18.07 -1.30 9.66
N THR A 120 -16.77 -1.60 9.85
CA THR A 120 -16.29 -2.49 10.93
C THR A 120 -15.76 -1.78 12.18
N THR A 121 -15.66 -0.45 12.18
CA THR A 121 -15.21 0.28 13.37
C THR A 121 -16.42 0.55 14.26
N SER A 122 -16.61 -0.27 15.29
CA SER A 122 -17.64 -0.04 16.31
C SER A 122 -17.52 1.37 16.89
N SER A 123 -18.64 2.09 16.90
CA SER A 123 -18.70 3.43 17.45
C SER A 123 -18.38 3.37 18.96
N PRO A 124 -17.56 4.30 19.49
CA PRO A 124 -17.39 4.45 20.94
C PRO A 124 -18.72 4.67 21.68
N PHE A 125 -19.78 5.08 20.97
CA PHE A 125 -21.13 5.19 21.50
C PHE A 125 -21.70 3.84 21.99
N GLU A 126 -21.27 2.71 21.41
CA GLU A 126 -21.65 1.37 21.87
C GLU A 126 -21.06 1.02 23.23
N LEU A 127 -20.05 1.76 23.72
CA LEU A 127 -19.48 1.59 25.06
C LEU A 127 -20.29 2.34 26.13
N LEU A 128 -21.28 3.14 25.75
CA LEU A 128 -22.11 3.84 26.72
C LEU A 128 -23.16 2.89 27.31
N PRO A 129 -23.41 2.93 28.63
CA PRO A 129 -24.52 2.22 29.24
C PRO A 129 -25.83 2.64 28.59
N ARG A 130 -26.66 1.68 28.18
CA ARG A 130 -28.02 2.02 27.70
C ARG A 130 -28.77 2.74 28.82
N PRO A 131 -29.47 3.85 28.53
CA PRO A 131 -30.34 4.48 29.51
C PRO A 131 -31.39 3.45 29.95
N ALA A 132 -31.58 3.35 31.27
CA ALA A 132 -32.58 2.46 31.84
C ALA A 132 -33.97 2.78 31.23
N PRO A 133 -34.82 1.77 30.98
CA PRO A 133 -36.19 2.02 30.57
C PRO A 133 -36.84 2.94 31.61
N THR A 134 -37.41 4.05 31.15
CA THR A 134 -38.23 4.90 32.02
C THR A 134 -39.36 4.04 32.58
N LEU A 135 -39.37 3.86 33.90
CA LEU A 135 -40.47 3.17 34.57
C LEU A 135 -41.80 3.87 34.18
N PRO A 136 -42.87 3.10 33.92
CA PRO A 136 -44.16 3.70 33.69
C PRO A 136 -44.54 4.58 34.89
N PRO A 137 -45.16 5.74 34.66
CA PRO A 137 -45.54 6.64 35.75
C PRO A 137 -46.40 5.88 36.77
N PRO A 138 -46.22 6.11 38.08
CA PRO A 138 -46.96 5.40 39.10
C PRO A 138 -48.46 5.58 38.87
N ALA A 139 -49.21 4.48 38.95
CA ALA A 139 -50.66 4.50 38.85
C ALA A 139 -51.21 5.43 39.95
N LYS A 140 -52.11 6.34 39.55
CA LYS A 140 -52.73 7.30 40.46
C LYS A 140 -53.36 6.52 41.63
N PRO A 141 -53.13 6.94 42.89
CA PRO A 141 -53.76 6.28 44.03
C PRO A 141 -55.27 6.34 43.87
N GLN A 142 -55.92 5.17 43.92
CA GLN A 142 -57.37 5.06 44.09
C GLN A 142 -57.68 5.55 45.51
N TYR A 143 -58.07 6.81 45.62
CA TYR A 143 -58.70 7.33 46.84
C TYR A 143 -60.04 6.61 47.02
N PHE A 144 -60.24 6.07 48.23
CA PHE A 144 -61.56 5.80 48.79
C PHE A 144 -62.27 7.12 49.11
#